data_AF-A0A835Z2A4-F1
#
_entry.id   AF-A0A835Z2A4-F1
#
_cell.length_a   1.000
_cell.length_b   1.000
_cell.length_c   1.000
_cell.angle_alpha   90.00
_cell.angle_beta   90.00
_cell.angle_gamma   90.00
#
_symmetry.space_group_name_H-M   'P 1'
#
loop_
_entity.id
_entity.type
_entity.pdbx_description
1 polymer ?
#
loop_
_entity_poly.entity_id
_entity_poly.type
_entity_poly.pdbx_seq_one_letter_code
_entity_poly.pdbx_strand_id
1 'polypeptide(L)'
;AGHHLSAFDTADPPAIGVVDVTSAHSSARFTVVMMDPDAPDPENPVNAEYLHWLLTDLPANRKPEVGAGVSVVAYTGPAPPVGTHRYVLLAYRQPESAQPFLTPEHQQEVLAQGRKRFSHAAFAAAHGLGAPAAATYFQVAASEG
;
A
#
# COMPACT_ATOMS: atom_id res chain seq x y z
N ALA A 1 -15.14 4.97 8.87
CA ALA A 1 -15.86 3.75 8.49
C ALA A 1 -15.33 3.32 7.13
N GLY A 2 -14.89 2.08 6.97
CA GLY A 2 -14.45 1.57 5.66
C GLY A 2 -15.64 1.46 4.71
N HIS A 3 -15.47 1.90 3.47
CA HIS A 3 -16.49 1.73 2.44
C HIS A 3 -16.45 0.28 1.93
N HIS A 4 -17.62 -0.31 1.69
CA HIS A 4 -17.71 -1.57 0.97
C HIS A 4 -17.62 -1.26 -0.53
N LEU A 5 -16.66 -1.87 -1.23
CA LEU A 5 -16.46 -1.73 -2.66
C LEU A 5 -16.60 -3.10 -3.33
N SER A 6 -17.03 -3.11 -4.59
CA SER A 6 -17.03 -4.35 -5.37
C SER A 6 -15.63 -4.66 -5.89
N ALA A 7 -15.37 -5.94 -6.20
CA ALA A 7 -14.13 -6.32 -6.88
C ALA A 7 -13.94 -5.54 -8.20
N PHE A 8 -15.04 -5.27 -8.91
CA PHE A 8 -15.05 -4.47 -10.15
C PHE A 8 -14.59 -3.02 -9.91
N ASP A 9 -15.11 -2.35 -8.88
CA ASP A 9 -14.72 -0.97 -8.54
C ASP A 9 -13.24 -0.85 -8.14
N THR A 10 -12.63 -1.99 -7.78
CA THR A 10 -11.25 -2.08 -7.30
C THR A 10 -10.34 -2.84 -8.27
N ALA A 11 -10.78 -3.08 -9.51
CA ALA A 11 -10.00 -3.82 -10.50
C ALA A 11 -8.70 -3.08 -10.89
N ASP A 12 -8.77 -1.76 -10.95
CA ASP A 12 -7.66 -0.87 -11.28
C ASP A 12 -7.07 -0.20 -10.03
N PRO A 13 -5.77 0.19 -10.07
CA PRO A 13 -5.15 0.91 -8.96
C PRO A 13 -5.86 2.25 -8.70
N PRO A 14 -6.11 2.60 -7.43
CA PRO A 14 -6.70 3.88 -7.09
C PRO A 14 -5.71 5.03 -7.36
N ALA A 15 -6.23 6.19 -7.75
CA ALA A 15 -5.47 7.44 -7.73
C ALA A 15 -5.23 7.86 -6.27
N ILE A 16 -3.96 7.92 -5.84
CA ILE A 16 -3.60 8.35 -4.48
C ILE A 16 -3.09 9.79 -4.51
N GLY A 17 -3.63 10.62 -3.61
CA GLY A 17 -3.07 11.92 -3.28
C GLY A 17 -2.84 12.02 -1.78
N VAL A 18 -1.65 12.50 -1.40
CA VAL A 18 -1.31 12.79 0.01
C VAL A 18 -1.14 14.29 0.14
N VAL A 19 -1.86 14.89 1.08
CA VAL A 19 -1.72 16.30 1.43
C VAL A 19 -0.82 16.39 2.67
N ASP A 20 0.37 16.97 2.50
CA ASP A 20 1.28 17.26 3.60
C ASP A 20 0.96 18.65 4.16
N VAL A 21 0.27 18.66 5.29
CA VAL A 21 -0.15 19.88 5.99
C VAL A 21 0.98 20.55 6.78
N THR A 22 2.16 19.93 6.86
CA THR A 22 3.30 20.49 7.61
C THR A 22 4.04 21.57 6.81
N SER A 23 3.94 21.57 5.48
CA SER A 23 4.51 22.61 4.63
C SER A 23 3.77 22.74 3.28
N ALA A 24 3.34 23.95 2.96
CA ALA A 24 2.73 24.26 1.67
C ALA A 24 3.69 24.11 0.47
N HIS A 25 5.01 24.13 0.73
CA HIS A 25 6.07 23.95 -0.28
C HIS A 25 6.83 22.63 -0.07
N SER A 26 6.17 21.63 0.53
CA SER A 26 6.80 20.35 0.82
C SER A 26 7.22 19.62 -0.47
N SER A 27 8.51 19.28 -0.56
CA SER A 27 9.05 18.29 -1.51
C SER A 27 8.94 16.86 -0.96
N ALA A 28 8.13 16.65 0.09
CA ALA A 28 7.97 15.35 0.71
C ALA A 28 7.47 14.33 -0.30
N ARG A 29 8.00 13.12 -0.12
CA ARG A 29 7.58 11.93 -0.83
C ARG A 29 7.04 10.92 0.15
N PHE A 30 6.12 10.10 -0.33
CA PHE A 30 5.45 9.10 0.47
C PHE A 30 5.60 7.71 -0.15
N THR A 31 5.71 6.73 0.72
CA THR A 31 5.55 5.32 0.38
C THR A 31 4.16 4.88 0.79
N VAL A 32 3.42 4.26 -0.14
CA VAL A 32 2.09 3.69 0.08
C VAL A 32 2.20 2.18 0.05
N VAL A 33 1.75 1.55 1.13
CA VAL A 33 1.61 0.10 1.24
C VAL A 33 0.11 -0.22 1.26
N MET A 34 -0.34 -1.02 0.30
CA MET A 34 -1.68 -1.62 0.35
C MET A 34 -1.56 -3.10 0.69
N MET A 35 -2.24 -3.53 1.75
CA MET A 35 -2.15 -4.89 2.26
C MET A 35 -3.51 -5.44 2.69
N ASP A 36 -3.61 -6.76 2.69
CA ASP A 36 -4.75 -7.52 3.18
C ASP A 36 -4.33 -8.34 4.42
N PRO A 37 -4.78 -7.96 5.64
CA PRO A 37 -4.48 -8.66 6.87
C PRO A 37 -5.38 -9.90 7.09
N ASP A 38 -6.34 -10.14 6.21
CA ASP A 38 -7.35 -11.19 6.32
C ASP A 38 -7.06 -12.35 5.35
N ALA A 39 -5.97 -12.30 4.58
CA ALA A 39 -5.66 -13.31 3.57
C ALA A 39 -5.20 -14.67 4.16
N PRO A 40 -5.65 -15.82 3.60
CA PRO A 40 -6.66 -15.95 2.54
C PRO A 40 -8.10 -15.99 3.10
N ASP A 41 -8.26 -16.11 4.40
CA ASP A 41 -9.54 -16.25 5.09
C ASP A 41 -9.46 -15.41 6.38
N PRO A 42 -10.40 -14.50 6.66
CA PRO A 42 -10.40 -13.70 7.88
C PRO A 42 -10.40 -14.55 9.16
N GLU A 43 -10.93 -15.77 9.11
CA GLU A 43 -10.94 -16.71 10.24
C GLU A 43 -9.63 -17.51 10.36
N ASN A 44 -8.85 -17.60 9.29
CA ASN A 44 -7.57 -18.30 9.25
C ASN A 44 -6.53 -17.59 8.35
N PRO A 45 -6.03 -16.40 8.76
CA PRO A 45 -5.27 -15.50 7.90
C PRO A 45 -3.79 -15.88 7.77
N VAL A 46 -3.50 -17.10 7.33
CA VAL A 46 -2.13 -17.67 7.27
C VAL A 46 -1.19 -16.96 6.27
N ASN A 47 -1.74 -16.18 5.35
CA ASN A 47 -0.97 -15.40 4.38
C ASN A 47 -0.84 -13.92 4.77
N ALA A 48 -1.44 -13.50 5.89
CA ALA A 48 -1.39 -12.12 6.33
C ALA A 48 0.04 -11.71 6.76
N GLU A 49 0.48 -10.49 6.45
CA GLU A 49 -0.20 -9.51 5.58
C GLU A 49 0.06 -9.89 4.11
N TYR A 50 -0.97 -9.89 3.27
CA TYR A 50 -0.79 -10.08 1.84
C TYR A 50 -0.61 -8.73 1.15
N LEU A 51 0.56 -8.51 0.53
CA LEU A 51 0.90 -7.25 -0.12
C LEU A 51 0.21 -7.12 -1.49
N HIS A 52 -0.74 -6.19 -1.59
CA HIS A 52 -1.46 -5.87 -2.83
C HIS A 52 -0.72 -4.85 -3.68
N TRP A 53 -0.08 -3.85 -3.05
CA TRP A 53 0.61 -2.78 -3.77
C TRP A 53 1.70 -2.15 -2.91
N LEU A 54 2.86 -1.89 -3.51
CA LEU A 54 3.91 -1.06 -2.92
C LEU A 54 4.30 0.03 -3.90
N LEU A 55 3.94 1.27 -3.57
CA LEU A 55 4.25 2.47 -4.31
C LEU A 55 5.21 3.33 -3.49
N THR A 56 6.29 3.79 -4.09
CA THR A 56 7.28 4.65 -3.45
C THR A 56 7.39 5.97 -4.22
N ASP A 57 8.09 6.94 -3.63
CA ASP A 57 8.41 8.21 -4.27
C ASP A 57 7.18 9.03 -4.73
N LEU A 58 6.00 8.77 -4.14
CA LEU A 58 4.75 9.49 -4.42
C LEU A 58 4.87 10.94 -3.92
N PRO A 59 4.82 11.95 -4.80
CA PRO A 59 4.95 13.34 -4.39
C PRO A 59 3.72 13.82 -3.61
N ALA A 60 3.96 14.50 -2.49
CA ALA A 60 2.92 15.18 -1.72
C ALA A 60 2.36 16.40 -2.47
N ASN A 61 1.16 16.85 -2.05
CA ASN A 61 0.54 18.09 -2.50
C ASN A 61 0.34 18.19 -4.02
N ARG A 62 0.21 17.04 -4.69
CA ARG A 62 -0.19 16.92 -6.10
C ARG A 62 -1.64 16.46 -6.21
N LYS A 63 -2.25 16.71 -7.37
CA LYS A 63 -3.55 16.13 -7.68
C LYS A 63 -3.42 14.60 -7.66
N PRO A 64 -4.39 13.86 -7.11
CA PRO A 64 -4.38 12.40 -7.18
C PRO A 64 -4.31 11.95 -8.65
N GLU A 65 -3.35 11.10 -8.97
CA GLU A 65 -3.13 10.58 -10.31
C GLU A 65 -2.70 9.11 -10.21
N VAL A 66 -3.21 8.28 -11.11
CA VAL A 66 -2.78 6.87 -11.21
C VAL A 66 -1.35 6.84 -11.72
N GLY A 67 -0.49 6.08 -11.05
CA GLY A 67 0.91 5.94 -11.46
C GLY A 67 1.84 7.09 -11.05
N ALA A 68 1.37 8.02 -10.22
CA ALA A 68 2.26 8.97 -9.57
C ALA A 68 3.23 8.21 -8.62
N GLY A 69 4.53 8.35 -8.82
CA GLY A 69 5.57 7.65 -8.04
C GLY A 69 6.14 6.42 -8.76
N VAL A 70 6.72 5.49 -8.00
CA VAL A 70 7.41 4.28 -8.48
C VAL A 70 6.73 3.05 -7.91
N SER A 71 6.06 2.27 -8.76
CA SER A 71 5.38 1.03 -8.37
C SER A 71 6.39 -0.12 -8.29
N VAL A 72 6.84 -0.43 -7.08
CA VAL A 72 7.84 -1.48 -6.80
C VAL A 72 7.19 -2.86 -6.85
N VAL A 73 6.08 -3.03 -6.14
CA VAL A 73 5.21 -4.22 -6.27
C VAL A 73 3.94 -3.74 -6.95
N ALA A 74 3.69 -4.22 -8.17
CA ALA A 74 2.52 -3.84 -8.97
C ALA A 74 1.20 -4.07 -8.22
N TYR A 75 0.22 -3.20 -8.47
CA TYR A 75 -1.12 -3.35 -7.91
C TYR A 75 -1.74 -4.70 -8.31
N THR A 76 -2.45 -5.33 -7.38
CA THR A 76 -3.31 -6.48 -7.65
C THR A 76 -4.64 -6.21 -6.99
N GLY A 77 -5.72 -6.23 -7.76
CA GLY A 77 -7.05 -5.94 -7.27
C GLY A 77 -7.50 -6.93 -6.16
N PRO A 78 -8.33 -6.46 -5.21
CA PRO A 78 -9.09 -7.31 -4.30
C PRO A 78 -9.82 -8.46 -5.01
N ALA A 79 -9.56 -9.68 -4.56
CA ALA A 79 -10.25 -10.89 -5.00
C ALA A 79 -10.26 -11.91 -3.84
N PRO A 80 -10.92 -11.57 -2.72
CA PRO A 80 -10.92 -12.45 -1.55
C PRO A 80 -11.63 -13.77 -1.90
N PRO A 81 -11.07 -14.93 -1.53
CA PRO A 81 -11.66 -16.21 -1.88
C PRO A 81 -12.87 -16.56 -1.01
N VAL A 82 -12.92 -16.07 0.24
CA VAL A 82 -14.00 -16.30 1.19
C VAL A 82 -14.23 -15.06 2.04
N GLY A 83 -15.44 -14.93 2.59
CA GLY A 83 -15.74 -13.88 3.57
C GLY A 83 -15.58 -12.45 3.05
N THR A 84 -15.27 -11.53 3.95
CA THR A 84 -15.03 -10.11 3.64
C THR A 84 -13.67 -9.72 4.16
N HIS A 85 -12.80 -9.26 3.27
CA HIS A 85 -11.43 -8.86 3.60
C HIS A 85 -11.31 -7.34 3.71
N ARG A 86 -10.41 -6.87 4.56
CA ARG A 86 -9.99 -5.47 4.69
C ARG A 86 -8.78 -5.24 3.79
N TYR A 87 -8.82 -4.16 3.03
CA TYR A 87 -7.67 -3.69 2.26
C TYR A 87 -7.19 -2.38 2.88
N VAL A 88 -6.08 -2.46 3.59
CA VAL A 88 -5.52 -1.35 4.37
C VAL A 88 -4.47 -0.65 3.53
N LEU A 89 -4.62 0.67 3.36
CA LEU A 89 -3.62 1.54 2.76
C LEU A 89 -2.93 2.33 3.87
N LEU A 90 -1.61 2.19 3.97
CA LEU A 90 -0.74 2.94 4.88
C LEU A 90 0.15 3.85 4.06
N ALA A 91 0.22 5.13 4.43
CA ALA A 91 1.13 6.09 3.83
C ALA A 91 2.23 6.48 4.84
N TYR A 92 3.49 6.32 4.44
CA TYR A 92 4.67 6.67 5.22
C TYR A 92 5.39 7.84 4.58
N ARG A 93 5.79 8.83 5.38
CA ARG A 93 6.65 9.91 4.90
C ARG A 93 8.07 9.37 4.73
N GLN A 94 8.67 9.59 3.56
CA GLN A 94 10.05 9.18 3.30
C GLN A 94 11.05 10.16 3.92
N PRO A 95 12.25 9.69 4.32
CA PRO A 95 13.36 10.57 4.65
C PRO A 95 13.72 11.48 3.47
N GLU A 96 13.95 12.78 3.74
CA GLU A 96 14.17 13.79 2.69
C GLU A 96 15.41 13.50 1.83
N SER A 97 16.42 12.84 2.39
CA SER A 97 17.66 12.47 1.72
C SER A 97 17.57 11.22 0.84
N ALA A 98 16.46 10.47 0.86
CA ALA A 98 16.31 9.21 0.15
C ALA A 98 15.61 9.42 -1.20
N GLN A 99 16.38 9.75 -2.25
CA GLN A 99 15.89 9.87 -3.63
C GLN A 99 16.87 9.23 -4.64
N PRO A 100 16.47 8.16 -5.37
CA PRO A 100 15.23 7.40 -5.19
C PRO A 100 15.16 6.76 -3.80
N PHE A 101 13.95 6.46 -3.32
CA PHE A 101 13.79 5.88 -1.97
C PHE A 101 14.39 4.49 -1.85
N LEU A 102 14.03 3.60 -2.78
CA LEU A 102 14.58 2.26 -2.87
C LEU A 102 15.55 2.19 -4.05
N THR A 103 16.74 1.66 -3.79
CA THR A 103 17.70 1.31 -4.85
C THR A 103 17.16 0.11 -5.64
N PRO A 104 17.70 -0.16 -6.85
CA PRO A 104 17.33 -1.36 -7.60
C PRO A 104 17.49 -2.66 -6.79
N GLU A 105 18.53 -2.76 -5.96
CA GLU A 105 18.77 -3.91 -5.10
C GLU A 105 17.65 -4.08 -4.06
N HIS A 106 17.29 -3.01 -3.35
CA HIS A 106 16.17 -3.03 -2.40
C HIS A 106 14.85 -3.43 -3.08
N GLN A 107 14.61 -2.97 -4.32
CA GLN A 107 13.41 -3.34 -5.07
C GLN A 107 13.41 -4.84 -5.39
N GLN A 108 14.55 -5.41 -5.80
CA GLN A 108 14.68 -6.85 -6.04
C GLN A 108 14.48 -7.68 -4.77
N GLU A 109 14.97 -7.20 -3.63
CA GLU A 109 14.78 -7.87 -2.34
C GLU A 109 13.29 -7.96 -1.97
N VAL A 110 12.56 -6.85 -2.09
CA VAL A 110 11.10 -6.84 -1.84
C VAL A 110 10.37 -7.77 -2.80
N LEU A 111 10.72 -7.76 -4.08
CA LEU A 111 10.09 -8.65 -5.07
C LEU A 111 10.38 -10.13 -4.78
N ALA A 112 11.60 -10.45 -4.34
CA ALA A 112 12.00 -11.82 -4.00
C ALA A 112 11.32 -12.35 -2.74
N GLN A 113 10.96 -11.49 -1.78
CA GLN A 113 10.15 -11.87 -0.61
C GLN A 113 8.74 -12.33 -1.00
N GLY A 114 8.20 -11.81 -2.11
CA GLY A 114 6.85 -12.07 -2.56
C GLY A 114 5.80 -11.35 -1.73
N ARG A 115 4.52 -11.71 -1.96
CA ARG A 115 3.38 -10.97 -1.40
C ARG A 115 2.85 -11.50 -0.07
N LYS A 116 3.03 -12.80 0.20
CA LYS A 116 2.45 -13.48 1.36
C LYS A 116 3.32 -13.24 2.60
N ARG A 117 2.69 -13.06 3.77
CA ARG A 117 3.40 -12.85 5.04
C ARG A 117 4.36 -11.66 4.97
N PHE A 118 3.99 -10.65 4.19
CA PHE A 118 4.67 -9.37 4.22
C PHE A 118 4.49 -8.75 5.61
N SER A 119 5.46 -7.93 6.03
CA SER A 119 5.35 -7.16 7.27
C SER A 119 5.63 -5.70 6.95
N HIS A 120 4.57 -4.89 6.90
CA HIS A 120 4.72 -3.45 6.69
C HIS A 120 5.60 -2.81 7.78
N ALA A 121 5.53 -3.33 9.02
CA ALA A 121 6.30 -2.83 10.14
C ALA A 121 7.80 -3.13 10.00
N ALA A 122 8.15 -4.36 9.59
CA ALA A 122 9.54 -4.73 9.35
C ALA A 122 10.12 -3.94 8.17
N PHE A 123 9.35 -3.77 7.08
CA PHE A 123 9.72 -2.93 5.95
C PHE A 123 9.95 -1.47 6.38
N ALA A 124 9.02 -0.88 7.14
CA ALA A 124 9.15 0.48 7.63
C ALA A 124 10.38 0.68 8.53
N ALA A 125 10.67 -0.29 9.40
CA ALA A 125 11.86 -0.26 10.25
C ALA A 125 13.16 -0.37 9.43
N ALA A 126 13.23 -1.29 8.46
CA ALA A 126 14.41 -1.52 7.64
C ALA A 126 14.78 -0.31 6.77
N HIS A 127 13.79 0.48 6.35
CA HIS A 127 13.99 1.66 5.48
C HIS A 127 13.81 3.00 6.19
N GLY A 128 13.74 3.02 7.53
CA GLY A 128 13.70 4.25 8.32
C GLY A 128 12.44 5.11 8.10
N LEU A 129 11.30 4.50 7.79
CA LEU A 129 10.03 5.19 7.53
C LEU A 129 9.30 5.65 8.80
N GLY A 130 9.62 5.08 9.96
CA GLY A 130 8.91 5.36 11.21
C GLY A 130 7.45 4.89 11.19
N ALA A 131 6.56 5.63 11.87
CA ALA A 131 5.14 5.31 11.92
C ALA A 131 4.38 5.79 10.65
N PRO A 132 3.26 5.15 10.28
CA PRO A 132 2.41 5.64 9.21
C PRO A 132 1.94 7.08 9.50
N ALA A 133 2.05 7.96 8.51
CA ALA A 133 1.54 9.33 8.58
C ALA A 133 0.03 9.40 8.34
N ALA A 134 -0.51 8.45 7.57
CA ALA A 134 -1.94 8.30 7.35
C ALA A 134 -2.30 6.84 7.09
N ALA A 135 -3.56 6.50 7.35
CA ALA A 135 -4.12 5.19 7.05
C ALA A 135 -5.58 5.34 6.58
N THR A 136 -5.98 4.48 5.65
CA THR A 136 -7.38 4.26 5.30
C THR A 136 -7.58 2.78 4.99
N TYR A 137 -8.84 2.34 4.93
CA TYR A 137 -9.15 1.00 4.49
C TYR A 137 -10.53 0.95 3.83
N PHE A 138 -10.72 -0.06 2.99
CA PHE A 138 -12.02 -0.44 2.46
C PHE A 138 -12.20 -1.96 2.59
N GLN A 139 -13.40 -2.44 2.32
CA GLN A 139 -13.72 -3.87 2.39
C GLN A 139 -14.27 -4.36 1.06
N VAL A 140 -13.92 -5.59 0.71
CA VAL A 140 -14.49 -6.31 -0.45
C VAL A 140 -14.91 -7.69 0.03
N ALA A 141 -16.12 -8.11 -0.34
CA ALA A 141 -16.59 -9.47 -0.12
C ALA A 141 -16.17 -10.40 -1.26
N ALA A 142 -16.03 -11.69 -0.97
CA ALA A 142 -15.89 -12.71 -2.00
C ALA A 142 -17.07 -12.62 -2.98
N SER A 143 -16.79 -12.68 -4.28
CA SER A 143 -17.84 -12.70 -5.30
C SER A 143 -18.69 -13.95 -5.12
N GLU A 144 -20.02 -13.79 -5.07
CA GLU A 144 -20.92 -14.93 -5.23
C GLU A 144 -20.76 -15.47 -6.66
N GLY A 145 -20.45 -16.76 -6.76
CA GLY A 145 -20.23 -17.45 -8.05
C GLY A 145 -21.50 -17.65 -8.86
#